data_AF-A0A8C4F7Y5-F1
#
_entry.id   AF-A0A8C4F7Y5-F1
#
_cell.length_a   1.000
_cell.length_b   1.000
_cell.length_c   1.000
_cell.angle_alpha   90.00
_cell.angle_beta   90.00
_cell.angle_gamma   90.00
#
_symmetry.space_group_name_H-M   'P 1'
#
loop_
_entity.id
_entity.type
_entity.pdbx_description
1 polymer ?
#
loop_
_entity_poly.entity_id
_entity_poly.type
_entity_poly.pdbx_seq_one_letter_code
_entity_poly.pdbx_strand_id
1 'polypeptide(L)'
;MYFFHLSIHRKMNMHLKVLIFTLSFLTTSAYPLHRNTREATWTDSKTNQAHDKTELTKDEEIYKTHIDSSGLYNQDDHSKNHVAEEMQHKLNMESERLRARLRQELAELQERLSPSPAHLSSTLASMRERLAPLTQQLQSSLSSNTQDLCGQLSLYLQGLETAEAQAEASPALYQEAFHWISQTLEHSSSKVADIIRDFHTKTVGVIEHLKEISTSEEEAAKPELWQEISSRLGQEVSLLRVEAQNRVGALKTELAALLETAQPHRAELTASMERFCQNAALQSQVFHARIERLFQGLEEELEVQGASSFSPSSSSSIQTGGTLQEDFSIKLSALIQDILHSV
;
A
#
# COMPACT_ATOMS: atom_id res chain seq x y z
N MET A 1 3.62 -53.18 31.82
CA MET A 1 4.98 -52.97 31.25
C MET A 1 4.97 -52.46 29.79
N TYR A 2 3.93 -51.74 29.35
CA TYR A 2 3.85 -51.17 27.99
C TYR A 2 3.89 -49.62 27.97
N PHE A 3 3.67 -48.97 29.11
CA PHE A 3 3.69 -47.52 29.22
C PHE A 3 5.09 -46.90 29.27
N PHE A 4 6.09 -47.63 29.79
CA PHE A 4 7.46 -47.12 29.88
C PHE A 4 8.18 -47.09 28.52
N HIS A 5 7.86 -48.01 27.61
CA HIS A 5 8.53 -48.09 26.31
C HIS A 5 8.08 -46.97 25.34
N LEU A 6 6.81 -46.53 25.45
CA LEU A 6 6.26 -45.48 24.60
C LEU A 6 6.74 -44.07 25.01
N SER A 7 7.01 -43.86 26.30
CA SER A 7 7.51 -42.58 26.81
C SER A 7 8.98 -42.33 26.46
N ILE A 8 9.80 -43.37 26.35
CA ILE A 8 11.22 -43.26 25.98
C ILE A 8 11.36 -42.99 24.47
N HIS A 9 10.54 -43.62 23.65
CA HIS A 9 10.56 -43.43 22.19
C HIS A 9 10.11 -42.04 21.75
N ARG A 10 9.19 -41.40 22.51
CA ARG A 10 8.74 -40.03 22.26
C ARG A 10 9.79 -38.98 22.67
N LYS A 11 10.56 -39.26 23.73
CA LYS A 11 11.63 -38.39 24.23
C LYS A 11 12.86 -38.40 23.30
N MET A 12 13.21 -39.56 22.73
CA MET A 12 14.35 -39.69 21.81
C MET A 12 14.11 -38.99 20.45
N ASN A 13 12.86 -38.96 19.98
CA ASN A 13 12.47 -38.29 18.73
C ASN A 13 12.42 -36.75 18.86
N MET A 14 12.24 -36.22 20.08
CA MET A 14 12.27 -34.78 20.33
C MET A 14 13.72 -34.24 20.39
N HIS A 15 14.65 -35.00 20.99
CA HIS A 15 16.06 -34.60 21.05
C HIS A 15 16.80 -34.76 19.71
N LEU A 16 16.44 -35.74 18.88
CA LEU A 16 17.02 -35.90 17.54
C LEU A 16 16.61 -34.76 16.58
N LYS A 17 15.37 -34.26 16.69
CA LYS A 17 14.89 -33.11 15.92
C LYS A 17 15.51 -31.78 16.38
N VAL A 18 15.76 -31.63 17.69
CA VAL A 18 16.46 -30.45 18.23
C VAL A 18 17.93 -30.44 17.82
N LEU A 19 18.61 -31.60 17.84
CA LEU A 19 20.01 -31.70 17.40
C LEU A 19 20.18 -31.42 15.89
N ILE A 20 19.23 -31.82 15.04
CA ILE A 20 19.24 -31.50 13.60
C ILE A 20 18.97 -30.01 13.35
N PHE A 21 18.15 -29.36 14.17
CA PHE A 21 17.88 -27.93 14.06
C PHE A 21 19.06 -27.07 14.56
N THR A 22 19.78 -27.50 15.60
CA THR A 22 20.97 -26.79 16.09
C THR A 22 22.23 -27.03 15.25
N LEU A 23 22.31 -28.14 14.51
CA LEU A 23 23.44 -28.41 13.59
C LEU A 23 23.32 -27.63 12.26
N SER A 24 22.17 -27.01 11.98
CA SER A 24 21.94 -26.23 10.76
C SER A 24 22.28 -24.74 10.90
N PHE A 25 22.74 -24.29 12.08
CA PHE A 25 23.07 -22.88 12.37
C PHE A 25 24.57 -22.60 12.55
N LEU A 26 25.45 -23.55 12.19
CA LEU A 26 26.90 -23.41 12.39
C LEU A 26 27.73 -23.58 11.10
N THR A 27 27.33 -22.98 9.97
CA THR A 27 28.26 -22.71 8.86
C THR A 27 27.84 -21.48 8.07
N THR A 28 28.19 -20.29 8.53
CA THR A 28 28.42 -19.08 7.69
C THR A 28 28.97 -17.95 8.56
N SER A 29 30.25 -18.02 8.91
CA SER A 29 31.02 -16.86 9.34
C SER A 29 32.31 -16.81 8.54
N ALA A 30 32.26 -16.12 7.40
CA ALA A 30 33.45 -15.59 6.74
C ALA A 30 32.99 -14.50 5.75
N TYR A 31 32.95 -13.26 6.22
CA TYR A 31 33.19 -12.09 5.38
C TYR A 31 34.58 -11.57 5.78
N PRO A 32 35.42 -11.13 4.83
CA PRO A 32 35.10 -9.90 4.12
C PRO A 32 35.28 -10.01 2.60
N LEU A 33 34.26 -9.59 1.85
CA LEU A 33 34.42 -9.24 0.45
C LEU A 33 35.15 -7.89 0.37
N HIS A 34 36.44 -8.02 0.07
CA HIS A 34 37.30 -6.98 -0.44
C HIS A 34 36.69 -6.41 -1.75
N ARG A 35 36.10 -5.22 -1.68
CA ARG A 35 35.64 -4.48 -2.86
C ARG A 35 36.69 -3.44 -3.23
N ASN A 36 37.72 -3.90 -3.94
CA ASN A 36 38.60 -3.01 -4.70
C ASN A 36 38.39 -3.26 -6.20
N THR A 37 38.27 -2.14 -6.90
CA THR A 37 38.67 -1.93 -8.29
C THR A 37 37.92 -2.73 -9.36
N ARG A 38 36.85 -2.10 -9.86
CA ARG A 38 36.33 -2.33 -11.20
C ARG A 38 37.35 -1.77 -12.20
N GLU A 39 38.19 -2.62 -12.78
CA GLU A 39 38.81 -2.39 -14.08
C GLU A 39 37.92 -3.05 -15.14
N ALA A 40 36.98 -2.28 -15.66
CA ALA A 40 36.32 -2.57 -16.93
C ALA A 40 36.87 -1.57 -17.94
N THR A 41 37.72 -2.12 -18.80
CA THR A 41 38.38 -1.54 -19.96
C THR A 41 37.40 -0.75 -20.83
N TRP A 42 37.44 0.59 -20.70
CA TRP A 42 37.02 1.50 -21.76
C TRP A 42 38.26 2.17 -22.32
N THR A 43 38.80 1.57 -23.38
CA THR A 43 39.66 2.26 -24.33
C THR A 43 38.81 3.23 -25.14
N ASP A 44 38.84 4.51 -24.78
CA ASP A 44 38.81 5.57 -25.78
C ASP A 44 39.75 6.69 -25.32
N SER A 45 40.95 6.64 -25.89
CA SER A 45 41.99 7.64 -25.69
C SER A 45 41.63 8.89 -26.48
N LYS A 46 41.01 9.88 -25.81
CA LYS A 46 41.06 11.27 -26.26
C LYS A 46 41.27 12.21 -25.08
N THR A 47 42.51 12.19 -24.61
CA THR A 47 43.09 13.23 -23.76
C THR A 47 42.92 14.60 -24.43
N ASN A 48 42.23 15.49 -23.72
CA ASN A 48 42.27 16.93 -23.96
C ASN A 48 43.72 17.40 -23.73
N GLN A 49 44.47 17.56 -24.80
CA GLN A 49 45.79 18.19 -24.76
C GLN A 49 45.67 19.61 -25.31
N ALA A 50 45.39 20.55 -24.40
CA ALA A 50 45.66 21.95 -24.64
C ALA A 50 47.18 22.11 -24.67
N HIS A 51 47.76 22.20 -25.87
CA HIS A 51 49.15 22.61 -26.03
C HIS A 51 49.19 24.15 -26.06
N ASP A 52 49.56 24.73 -24.92
CA ASP A 52 50.11 26.08 -24.85
C ASP A 52 51.35 26.15 -25.74
N LYS A 53 51.27 26.96 -26.78
CA LYS A 53 52.35 27.18 -27.74
C LYS A 53 53.06 28.47 -27.35
N THR A 54 54.06 28.36 -26.49
CA THR A 54 55.12 29.36 -26.35
C THR A 54 56.45 28.67 -26.56
N GLU A 55 57.06 28.88 -27.73
CA GLU A 55 58.40 29.45 -27.80
C GLU A 55 58.77 29.87 -29.23
N LEU A 56 59.27 31.10 -29.30
CA LEU A 56 59.89 31.77 -30.44
C LEU A 56 61.01 30.92 -31.04
N THR A 57 61.06 30.78 -32.37
CA THR A 57 62.24 31.14 -33.16
C THR A 57 61.97 31.05 -34.67
N LYS A 58 62.36 32.14 -35.37
CA LYS A 58 62.59 32.26 -36.83
C LYS A 58 61.40 32.06 -37.78
N ASP A 59 60.83 33.19 -38.20
CA ASP A 59 60.71 33.55 -39.62
C ASP A 59 60.25 35.01 -39.75
N GLU A 60 61.17 35.94 -39.46
CA GLU A 60 61.07 37.34 -39.86
C GLU A 60 61.22 37.45 -41.39
N GLU A 61 60.19 37.18 -42.20
CA GLU A 61 60.13 37.75 -43.57
C GLU A 61 58.80 37.62 -44.37
N ILE A 62 57.62 37.40 -43.77
CA ILE A 62 56.37 37.23 -44.59
C ILE A 62 55.15 37.96 -44.02
N TYR A 63 55.34 39.15 -43.44
CA TYR A 63 54.21 40.01 -43.01
C TYR A 63 54.36 41.48 -43.46
N LYS A 64 55.28 41.76 -44.39
CA LYS A 64 55.56 43.10 -44.92
C LYS A 64 54.90 43.39 -46.27
N THR A 65 53.65 42.97 -46.44
CA THR A 65 52.74 43.47 -47.49
C THR A 65 51.46 44.00 -46.83
N HIS A 66 51.67 45.00 -45.96
CA HIS A 66 50.62 45.84 -45.43
C HIS A 66 50.20 46.86 -46.49
N ILE A 67 48.88 46.97 -46.66
CA ILE A 67 48.16 48.23 -46.90
C ILE A 67 48.58 48.98 -48.17
N ASP A 68 48.07 48.54 -49.31
CA ASP A 68 47.64 49.48 -50.36
C ASP A 68 46.62 48.81 -51.30
N SER A 69 45.39 48.66 -50.81
CA SER A 69 44.23 48.39 -51.68
C SER A 69 42.96 48.95 -51.03
N SER A 70 43.05 50.19 -50.57
CA SER A 70 41.91 51.02 -50.21
C SER A 70 41.66 51.98 -51.36
N GLY A 71 40.91 51.51 -52.36
CA GLY A 71 40.47 52.37 -53.45
C GLY A 71 40.14 51.61 -54.71
N LEU A 72 39.00 50.91 -54.73
CA LEU A 72 38.10 50.82 -55.90
C LEU A 72 36.91 49.92 -55.52
N TYR A 73 35.71 50.43 -55.80
CA TYR A 73 34.38 49.90 -55.48
C TYR A 73 33.78 50.31 -54.13
N ASN A 74 33.43 51.60 -54.07
CA ASN A 74 32.21 52.02 -53.41
C ASN A 74 31.00 51.36 -54.09
N GLN A 75 30.06 50.93 -53.25
CA GLN A 75 28.63 51.17 -53.42
C GLN A 75 27.94 50.46 -54.60
N ASP A 76 27.41 49.28 -54.30
CA ASP A 76 25.98 48.95 -54.43
C ASP A 76 25.87 47.43 -54.32
N ASP A 77 25.66 46.92 -53.11
CA ASP A 77 25.11 45.59 -52.98
C ASP A 77 24.15 45.52 -51.79
N HIS A 78 22.92 45.95 -52.06
CA HIS A 78 21.73 45.46 -51.36
C HIS A 78 21.48 43.96 -51.65
N SER A 79 22.50 43.18 -52.05
CA SER A 79 22.36 41.73 -52.08
C SER A 79 22.24 41.25 -50.65
N LYS A 80 21.08 40.65 -50.39
CA LYS A 80 20.83 39.79 -49.24
C LYS A 80 22.09 38.99 -48.96
N ASN A 81 22.67 39.20 -47.79
CA ASN A 81 23.86 38.48 -47.37
C ASN A 81 23.47 37.00 -47.22
N HIS A 82 23.63 36.24 -48.30
CA HIS A 82 23.19 34.85 -48.43
C HIS A 82 23.72 33.97 -47.30
N VAL A 83 24.94 34.29 -46.83
CA VAL A 83 25.58 33.62 -45.70
C VAL A 83 24.84 33.90 -44.38
N ALA A 84 24.31 35.12 -44.19
CA ALA A 84 23.51 35.48 -43.03
C ALA A 84 22.13 34.79 -43.06
N GLU A 85 21.49 34.71 -44.22
CA GLU A 85 20.22 33.96 -44.39
C GLU A 85 20.41 32.45 -44.15
N GLU A 86 21.50 31.85 -44.64
CA GLU A 86 21.85 30.45 -44.39
C GLU A 86 22.18 30.17 -42.91
N MET A 87 22.94 31.05 -42.27
CA MET A 87 23.22 30.96 -40.83
C MET A 87 21.94 31.06 -40.02
N GLN A 88 21.06 32.01 -40.36
CA GLN A 88 19.77 32.17 -39.69
C GLN A 88 18.87 30.95 -39.87
N HIS A 89 18.83 30.38 -41.07
CA HIS A 89 18.09 29.15 -41.34
C HIS A 89 18.62 27.98 -40.50
N LYS A 90 19.95 27.83 -40.42
CA LYS A 90 20.59 26.77 -39.64
C LYS A 90 20.37 26.93 -38.14
N LEU A 91 20.46 28.15 -37.62
CA LEU A 91 20.16 28.45 -36.22
C LEU A 91 18.71 28.14 -35.88
N ASN A 92 17.77 28.48 -36.77
CA ASN A 92 16.36 28.18 -36.56
C ASN A 92 16.10 26.66 -36.54
N MET A 93 16.73 25.92 -37.45
CA MET A 93 16.64 24.45 -37.49
C MET A 93 17.20 23.79 -36.22
N GLU A 94 18.36 24.24 -35.73
CA GLU A 94 18.95 23.71 -34.50
C GLU A 94 18.15 24.12 -33.25
N SER A 95 17.58 25.33 -33.24
CA SER A 95 16.67 25.78 -32.17
C SER A 95 15.40 24.93 -32.10
N GLU A 96 14.76 24.65 -33.24
CA GLU A 96 13.59 23.76 -33.29
C GLU A 96 13.94 22.33 -32.87
N ARG A 97 15.09 21.81 -33.30
CA ARG A 97 15.58 20.48 -32.88
C ARG A 97 15.81 20.42 -31.38
N LEU A 98 16.43 21.45 -30.79
CA LEU A 98 16.66 21.54 -29.36
C LEU A 98 15.33 21.60 -28.60
N ARG A 99 14.38 22.39 -29.09
CA ARG A 99 13.04 22.51 -28.48
C ARG A 99 12.27 21.19 -28.53
N ALA A 100 12.35 20.46 -29.64
CA ALA A 100 11.74 19.14 -29.76
C ALA A 100 12.35 18.15 -28.76
N ARG A 101 13.69 18.12 -28.63
CA ARG A 101 14.37 17.28 -27.64
C ARG A 101 14.00 17.65 -26.22
N LEU A 102 13.98 18.93 -25.86
CA LEU A 102 13.58 19.37 -24.53
C LEU A 102 12.16 18.95 -24.17
N ARG A 103 11.21 19.03 -25.11
CA ARG A 103 9.84 18.55 -24.89
C ARG A 103 9.78 17.04 -24.71
N GLN A 104 10.57 16.30 -25.50
CA GLN A 104 10.67 14.85 -25.38
C GLN A 104 11.26 14.44 -24.02
N GLU A 105 12.37 15.05 -23.61
CA GLU A 105 13.03 14.78 -22.32
C GLU A 105 12.12 15.17 -21.14
N LEU A 106 11.36 16.28 -21.25
CA LEU A 106 10.38 16.64 -20.23
C LEU A 106 9.20 15.66 -20.18
N ALA A 107 8.73 15.17 -21.33
CA ALA A 107 7.67 14.17 -21.37
C ALA A 107 8.14 12.81 -20.81
N GLU A 108 9.38 12.41 -21.13
CA GLU A 108 10.00 11.19 -20.58
C GLU A 108 10.27 11.33 -19.08
N LEU A 109 10.73 12.50 -18.63
CA LEU A 109 10.90 12.79 -17.20
C LEU A 109 9.53 12.79 -16.48
N GLN A 110 8.49 13.34 -17.10
CA GLN A 110 7.14 13.33 -16.56
C GLN A 110 6.56 11.91 -16.49
N GLU A 111 6.81 11.06 -17.49
CA GLU A 111 6.42 9.65 -17.48
C GLU A 111 7.16 8.89 -16.37
N ARG A 112 8.46 9.13 -16.20
CA ARG A 112 9.29 8.51 -15.16
C ARG A 112 9.00 8.99 -13.74
N LEU A 113 8.50 10.21 -13.59
CA LEU A 113 8.08 10.80 -12.31
C LEU A 113 6.56 10.68 -12.06
N SER A 114 5.83 10.07 -12.99
CA SER A 114 4.42 9.78 -12.79
C SER A 114 4.31 8.44 -12.05
N PRO A 115 3.59 8.39 -10.91
CA PRO A 115 3.47 7.16 -10.14
C PRO A 115 2.76 6.11 -11.01
N SER A 116 3.46 5.02 -11.31
CA SER A 116 2.94 3.98 -12.18
C SER A 116 1.72 3.32 -11.52
N PRO A 117 0.51 3.39 -12.13
CA PRO A 117 -0.69 2.74 -11.61
C PRO A 117 -0.51 1.22 -11.39
N ALA A 118 0.41 0.60 -12.13
CA ALA A 118 0.75 -0.82 -12.02
C ALA A 118 1.44 -1.18 -10.70
N HIS A 119 2.20 -0.27 -10.11
CA HIS A 119 2.87 -0.52 -8.83
C HIS A 119 1.87 -0.50 -7.65
N LEU A 120 0.89 0.39 -7.71
CA LEU A 120 -0.13 0.47 -6.66
C LEU A 120 -1.17 -0.66 -6.75
N SER A 121 -1.57 -1.05 -7.97
CA SER A 121 -2.47 -2.19 -8.15
C SER A 121 -1.84 -3.51 -7.70
N SER A 122 -0.57 -3.75 -8.00
CA SER A 122 0.17 -4.92 -7.50
C SER A 122 0.35 -4.90 -5.98
N THR A 123 0.50 -3.72 -5.38
CA THR A 123 0.56 -3.54 -3.92
C THR A 123 -0.77 -3.89 -3.24
N LEU A 124 -1.90 -3.43 -3.78
CA LEU A 124 -3.24 -3.81 -3.29
C LEU A 124 -3.52 -5.30 -3.46
N ALA A 125 -3.13 -5.88 -4.60
CA ALA A 125 -3.24 -7.32 -4.81
C ALA A 125 -2.44 -8.11 -3.76
N SER A 126 -1.22 -7.66 -3.43
CA SER A 126 -0.42 -8.27 -2.36
C SER A 126 -1.06 -8.10 -0.98
N MET A 127 -1.70 -6.95 -0.71
CA MET A 127 -2.47 -6.74 0.51
C MET A 127 -3.62 -7.73 0.62
N ARG A 128 -4.43 -7.85 -0.43
CA ARG A 128 -5.56 -8.79 -0.50
C ARG A 128 -5.09 -10.23 -0.27
N GLU A 129 -4.01 -10.66 -0.93
CA GLU A 129 -3.42 -11.98 -0.77
C GLU A 129 -2.97 -12.26 0.68
N ARG A 130 -2.35 -11.28 1.35
CA ARG A 130 -1.85 -11.43 2.72
C ARG A 130 -2.94 -11.33 3.79
N LEU A 131 -4.00 -10.57 3.53
CA LEU A 131 -5.12 -10.39 4.46
C LEU A 131 -6.21 -11.47 4.31
N ALA A 132 -6.31 -12.13 3.15
CA ALA A 132 -7.20 -13.26 2.93
C ALA A 132 -7.10 -14.37 4.00
N PRO A 133 -5.90 -14.91 4.34
CA PRO A 133 -5.79 -15.95 5.36
C PRO A 133 -6.19 -15.45 6.76
N LEU A 134 -5.92 -14.18 7.08
CA LEU A 134 -6.33 -13.59 8.36
C LEU A 134 -7.86 -13.47 8.44
N THR A 135 -8.50 -13.06 7.34
CA THR A 135 -9.96 -12.94 7.25
C THR A 135 -10.62 -14.31 7.36
N GLN A 136 -10.07 -15.33 6.70
CA GLN A 136 -10.53 -16.71 6.80
C GLN A 136 -10.34 -17.28 8.23
N GLN A 137 -9.21 -16.98 8.87
CA GLN A 137 -8.95 -17.37 10.26
C GLN A 137 -9.97 -16.73 11.19
N LEU A 138 -10.25 -15.43 11.03
CA LEU A 138 -11.25 -14.71 11.81
C LEU A 138 -12.64 -15.35 11.61
N GLN A 139 -13.04 -15.57 10.36
CA GLN A 139 -14.32 -16.19 10.01
C GLN A 139 -14.50 -17.56 10.68
N SER A 140 -13.47 -18.40 10.60
CA SER A 140 -13.47 -19.75 11.18
C SER A 140 -13.52 -19.70 12.71
N SER A 141 -12.78 -18.78 13.33
CA SER A 141 -12.74 -18.61 14.79
C SER A 141 -14.07 -18.10 15.35
N LEU A 142 -14.70 -17.14 14.66
CA LEU A 142 -16.03 -16.63 15.03
C LEU A 142 -17.11 -17.68 14.84
N SER A 143 -17.06 -18.43 13.73
CA SER A 143 -18.00 -19.53 13.45
C SER A 143 -17.91 -20.62 14.51
N SER A 144 -16.69 -21.10 14.80
CA SER A 144 -16.45 -22.09 15.84
C SER A 144 -16.92 -21.61 17.21
N ASN A 145 -16.59 -20.36 17.58
CA ASN A 145 -17.06 -19.83 18.87
C ASN A 145 -18.58 -19.69 18.94
N THR A 146 -19.22 -19.28 17.85
CA THR A 146 -20.69 -19.22 17.76
C THR A 146 -21.32 -20.59 17.91
N GLN A 147 -20.76 -21.60 17.23
CA GLN A 147 -21.22 -22.98 17.34
C GLN A 147 -21.06 -23.52 18.76
N ASP A 148 -19.90 -23.29 19.41
CA ASP A 148 -19.65 -23.69 20.79
C ASP A 148 -20.62 -23.03 21.77
N LEU A 149 -20.85 -21.72 21.61
CA LEU A 149 -21.77 -20.95 22.44
C LEU A 149 -23.20 -21.46 22.27
N CYS A 150 -23.69 -21.53 21.04
CA CYS A 150 -25.06 -21.97 20.75
C CYS A 150 -25.30 -23.43 21.16
N GLY A 151 -24.28 -24.29 21.06
CA GLY A 151 -24.33 -25.65 21.62
C GLY A 151 -24.52 -25.66 23.14
N GLN A 152 -23.74 -24.87 23.87
CA GLN A 152 -23.88 -24.74 25.34
C GLN A 152 -25.25 -24.19 25.73
N LEU A 153 -25.68 -23.11 25.08
CA LEU A 153 -26.98 -22.50 25.28
C LEU A 153 -28.13 -23.51 25.03
N SER A 154 -28.01 -24.34 23.99
CA SER A 154 -29.01 -25.38 23.69
C SER A 154 -29.07 -26.46 24.77
N LEU A 155 -27.91 -26.90 25.28
CA LEU A 155 -27.84 -27.87 26.37
C LEU A 155 -28.49 -27.33 27.66
N TYR A 156 -28.33 -26.04 27.95
CA TYR A 156 -29.00 -25.41 29.09
C TYR A 156 -30.51 -25.39 28.93
N LEU A 157 -31.03 -25.05 27.74
CA LEU A 157 -32.47 -25.06 27.47
C LEU A 157 -33.05 -26.47 27.60
N GLN A 158 -32.35 -27.48 27.10
CA GLN A 158 -32.75 -28.88 27.24
C GLN A 158 -32.76 -29.33 28.71
N GLY A 159 -31.72 -28.95 29.48
CA GLY A 159 -31.66 -29.21 30.91
C GLY A 159 -32.82 -28.57 31.68
N LEU A 160 -33.15 -27.31 31.35
CA LEU A 160 -34.28 -26.60 31.93
C LEU A 160 -35.61 -27.31 31.63
N GLU A 161 -35.85 -27.72 30.37
CA GLU A 161 -37.04 -28.48 29.98
C GLU A 161 -37.16 -29.79 30.77
N THR A 162 -36.06 -30.52 30.95
CA THR A 162 -36.09 -31.77 31.75
C THR A 162 -36.36 -31.52 33.23
N ALA A 163 -35.86 -30.42 33.79
CA ALA A 163 -36.08 -30.05 35.18
C ALA A 163 -37.54 -29.61 35.42
N GLU A 164 -38.12 -28.84 34.50
CA GLU A 164 -39.54 -28.46 34.53
C GLU A 164 -40.49 -29.65 34.38
N ALA A 165 -40.11 -30.66 33.61
CA ALA A 165 -40.91 -31.88 33.48
C ALA A 165 -40.89 -32.74 34.77
N GLN A 166 -39.86 -32.60 35.60
CA GLN A 166 -39.65 -33.41 36.81
C GLN A 166 -40.06 -32.69 38.11
N ALA A 167 -40.06 -31.36 38.12
CA ALA A 167 -40.43 -30.53 39.26
C ALA A 167 -41.43 -29.45 38.82
N GLU A 168 -42.40 -29.08 39.68
CA GLU A 168 -43.19 -27.86 39.42
C GLU A 168 -42.25 -26.68 39.16
N ALA A 169 -42.49 -25.97 38.05
CA ALA A 169 -41.65 -24.88 37.58
C ALA A 169 -41.45 -23.84 38.70
N SER A 170 -40.32 -23.92 39.39
CA SER A 170 -39.95 -23.00 40.46
C SER A 170 -39.25 -21.77 39.87
N PRO A 171 -39.60 -20.55 40.30
CA PRO A 171 -38.90 -19.33 39.90
C PRO A 171 -37.36 -19.39 40.10
N ALA A 172 -36.89 -20.19 41.06
CA ALA A 172 -35.47 -20.37 41.33
C ALA A 172 -34.72 -21.09 40.18
N LEU A 173 -35.36 -22.04 39.49
CA LEU A 173 -34.75 -22.76 38.37
C LEU A 173 -34.43 -21.81 37.21
N TYR A 174 -35.36 -20.91 36.92
CA TYR A 174 -35.17 -19.89 35.90
C TYR A 174 -34.05 -18.93 36.30
N GLN A 175 -34.05 -18.40 37.53
CA GLN A 175 -32.99 -17.50 38.01
C GLN A 175 -31.59 -18.12 37.86
N GLU A 176 -31.44 -19.40 38.20
CA GLU A 176 -30.18 -20.12 38.01
C GLU A 176 -29.83 -20.26 36.52
N ALA A 177 -30.79 -20.63 35.66
CA ALA A 177 -30.58 -20.74 34.22
C ALA A 177 -30.15 -19.39 33.60
N PHE A 178 -30.82 -18.30 33.94
CA PHE A 178 -30.48 -16.95 33.47
C PHE A 178 -29.09 -16.52 33.93
N HIS A 179 -28.69 -16.86 35.16
CA HIS A 179 -27.34 -16.61 35.66
C HIS A 179 -26.28 -17.35 34.83
N TRP A 180 -26.46 -18.66 34.59
CA TRP A 180 -25.54 -19.45 33.77
C TRP A 180 -25.46 -18.99 32.32
N ILE A 181 -26.61 -18.66 31.71
CA ILE A 181 -26.66 -18.12 30.35
C ILE A 181 -25.89 -16.79 30.30
N SER A 182 -26.12 -15.90 31.26
CA SER A 182 -25.43 -14.60 31.32
C SER A 182 -23.91 -14.76 31.47
N GLN A 183 -23.45 -15.68 32.33
CA GLN A 183 -22.01 -15.95 32.49
C GLN A 183 -21.39 -16.54 31.21
N THR A 184 -22.09 -17.46 30.56
CA THR A 184 -21.65 -18.09 29.31
C THR A 184 -21.53 -17.05 28.18
N LEU A 185 -22.51 -16.15 28.08
CA LEU A 185 -22.50 -15.05 27.14
C LEU A 185 -21.33 -14.09 27.36
N GLU A 186 -21.05 -13.73 28.62
CA GLU A 186 -19.92 -12.84 28.94
C GLU A 186 -18.57 -13.50 28.61
N HIS A 187 -18.40 -14.76 28.98
CA HIS A 187 -17.18 -15.51 28.64
C HIS A 187 -16.98 -15.57 27.12
N SER A 188 -18.04 -15.86 26.36
CA SER A 188 -17.97 -15.88 24.90
C SER A 188 -17.72 -14.49 24.31
N SER A 189 -18.35 -13.45 24.86
CA SER A 189 -18.15 -12.05 24.45
C SER A 189 -16.69 -11.63 24.59
N SER A 190 -16.07 -11.97 25.73
CA SER A 190 -14.63 -11.75 25.94
C SER A 190 -13.78 -12.48 24.91
N LYS A 191 -14.07 -13.77 24.65
CA LYS A 191 -13.35 -14.57 23.65
C LYS A 191 -13.48 -13.99 22.25
N VAL A 192 -14.66 -13.52 21.85
CA VAL A 192 -14.89 -12.83 20.57
C VAL A 192 -14.09 -11.53 20.50
N ALA A 193 -14.11 -10.73 21.56
CA ALA A 193 -13.34 -9.49 21.62
C ALA A 193 -11.83 -9.76 21.45
N ASP A 194 -11.31 -10.83 22.05
CA ASP A 194 -9.91 -11.25 21.90
C ASP A 194 -9.59 -11.69 20.48
N ILE A 195 -10.46 -12.48 19.85
CA ILE A 195 -10.33 -12.91 18.45
C ILE A 195 -10.29 -11.69 17.51
N ILE A 196 -11.21 -10.74 17.69
CA ILE A 196 -11.28 -9.53 16.85
C ILE A 196 -10.03 -8.64 17.06
N ARG A 197 -9.55 -8.53 18.30
CA ARG A 197 -8.34 -7.77 18.65
C ARG A 197 -7.07 -8.39 18.05
N ASP A 198 -6.95 -9.71 18.09
CA ASP A 198 -5.85 -10.43 17.44
C ASP A 198 -5.85 -10.20 15.92
N PHE A 199 -7.02 -10.33 15.28
CA PHE A 199 -7.18 -10.01 13.86
C PHE A 199 -6.77 -8.57 13.54
N HIS A 200 -7.25 -7.60 14.30
CA HIS A 200 -6.90 -6.19 14.13
C HIS A 200 -5.38 -5.98 14.19
N THR A 201 -4.75 -6.53 15.22
CA THR A 201 -3.31 -6.37 15.47
C THR A 201 -2.48 -6.96 14.33
N LYS A 202 -2.83 -8.17 13.87
CA LYS A 202 -2.16 -8.83 12.74
C LYS A 202 -2.36 -8.07 11.43
N THR A 203 -3.57 -7.59 11.20
CA THR A 203 -3.94 -6.82 10.01
C THR A 203 -3.15 -5.52 9.92
N VAL A 204 -3.07 -4.74 11.02
CA VAL A 204 -2.24 -3.54 11.09
C VAL A 204 -0.78 -3.87 10.83
N GLY A 205 -0.27 -4.96 11.38
CA GLY A 205 1.11 -5.42 11.13
C GLY A 205 1.39 -5.74 9.65
N VAL A 206 0.44 -6.37 8.95
CA VAL A 206 0.56 -6.64 7.51
C VAL A 206 0.57 -5.34 6.70
N ILE A 207 -0.32 -4.39 7.03
CA ILE A 207 -0.39 -3.10 6.34
C ILE A 207 0.90 -2.29 6.53
N GLU A 208 1.42 -2.20 7.75
CA GLU A 208 2.69 -1.50 8.00
C GLU A 208 3.86 -2.16 7.29
N HIS A 209 3.93 -3.49 7.24
CA HIS A 209 4.98 -4.18 6.49
C HIS A 209 4.92 -3.89 4.98
N LEU A 210 3.71 -3.87 4.39
CA LEU A 210 3.53 -3.51 2.98
C LEU A 210 3.89 -2.06 2.70
N LYS A 211 3.53 -1.16 3.62
CA LYS A 211 3.91 0.25 3.56
C LYS A 211 5.44 0.40 3.57
N GLU A 212 6.16 -0.27 4.47
CA GLU A 212 7.63 -0.25 4.52
C GLU A 212 8.26 -0.71 3.20
N ILE A 213 7.77 -1.82 2.62
CA ILE A 213 8.26 -2.33 1.32
C ILE A 213 8.04 -1.28 0.22
N SER A 214 6.84 -0.67 0.16
CA SER A 214 6.49 0.32 -0.86
C SER A 214 7.26 1.64 -0.76
N THR A 215 7.83 1.97 0.40
CA THR A 215 8.62 3.19 0.62
C THR A 215 10.13 3.02 0.37
N SER A 216 10.58 1.78 0.10
CA SER A 216 12.00 1.48 -0.13
C SER A 216 12.44 1.70 -1.59
N GLU A 217 11.48 1.86 -2.50
CA GLU A 217 11.71 2.31 -3.88
C GLU A 217 11.41 3.82 -3.97
N GLU A 218 12.19 4.52 -4.79
CA GLU A 218 12.33 5.98 -4.87
C GLU A 218 11.07 6.72 -5.35
N GLU A 219 9.96 6.59 -4.64
CA GLU A 219 8.80 7.48 -4.67
C GLU A 219 8.13 7.41 -3.30
N ALA A 220 7.81 8.57 -2.73
CA ALA A 220 6.98 8.65 -1.54
C ALA A 220 5.58 8.12 -1.87
N ALA A 221 5.39 6.79 -1.81
CA ALA A 221 4.10 6.14 -1.85
C ALA A 221 3.20 6.86 -0.84
N LYS A 222 2.15 7.50 -1.37
CA LYS A 222 1.33 8.50 -0.67
C LYS A 222 0.98 8.01 0.75
N PRO A 223 1.54 8.59 1.83
CA PRO A 223 1.25 8.16 3.19
C PRO A 223 -0.25 8.23 3.50
N GLU A 224 -0.95 9.15 2.82
CA GLU A 224 -2.39 9.33 2.85
C GLU A 224 -3.18 8.10 2.38
N LEU A 225 -2.71 7.38 1.34
CA LEU A 225 -3.40 6.18 0.84
C LEU A 225 -3.36 5.05 1.86
N TRP A 226 -2.18 4.79 2.43
CA TRP A 226 -2.02 3.75 3.45
C TRP A 226 -2.78 4.07 4.72
N GLN A 227 -2.81 5.35 5.09
CA GLN A 227 -3.61 5.82 6.22
C GLN A 227 -5.10 5.63 5.97
N GLU A 228 -5.58 5.90 4.76
CA GLU A 228 -6.98 5.69 4.38
C GLU A 228 -7.36 4.21 4.40
N ILE A 229 -6.54 3.34 3.81
CA ILE A 229 -6.74 1.88 3.83
C ILE A 229 -6.81 1.35 5.26
N SER A 230 -5.84 1.75 6.10
CA SER A 230 -5.79 1.36 7.51
C SER A 230 -7.02 1.86 8.28
N SER A 231 -7.45 3.11 8.01
CA SER A 231 -8.65 3.71 8.61
C SER A 231 -9.91 2.94 8.25
N ARG A 232 -10.17 2.69 6.96
CA ARG A 232 -11.36 1.96 6.50
C ARG A 232 -11.42 0.55 7.08
N LEU A 233 -10.28 -0.15 7.08
CA LEU A 233 -10.22 -1.50 7.64
C LEU A 233 -10.41 -1.50 9.16
N GLY A 234 -9.81 -0.54 9.86
CA GLY A 234 -10.01 -0.33 11.30
C GLY A 234 -11.47 -0.01 11.65
N GLN A 235 -12.18 0.70 10.78
CA GLN A 235 -13.62 0.97 10.94
C GLN A 235 -14.45 -0.31 10.82
N GLU A 236 -14.22 -1.13 9.79
CA GLU A 236 -14.93 -2.42 9.62
C GLU A 236 -14.72 -3.36 10.80
N VAL A 237 -13.49 -3.44 11.31
CA VAL A 237 -13.16 -4.24 12.49
C VAL A 237 -13.83 -3.69 13.76
N SER A 238 -13.89 -2.36 13.90
CA SER A 238 -14.57 -1.74 15.03
C SER A 238 -16.08 -1.92 14.97
N LEU A 239 -16.68 -1.85 13.77
CA LEU A 239 -18.08 -2.17 13.51
C LEU A 239 -18.39 -3.61 13.94
N LEU A 240 -17.58 -4.58 13.53
CA LEU A 240 -17.73 -5.99 13.93
C LEU A 240 -17.72 -6.15 15.45
N ARG A 241 -16.79 -5.48 16.14
CA ARG A 241 -16.68 -5.51 17.61
C ARG A 241 -17.93 -4.97 18.28
N VAL A 242 -18.38 -3.79 17.86
CA VAL A 242 -19.56 -3.13 18.42
C VAL A 242 -20.82 -3.95 18.15
N GLU A 243 -20.97 -4.50 16.94
CA GLU A 243 -22.10 -5.36 16.58
C GLU A 243 -22.14 -6.65 17.43
N ALA A 244 -20.98 -7.25 17.70
CA ALA A 244 -20.89 -8.41 18.59
C ALA A 244 -21.28 -8.07 20.04
N GLN A 245 -20.77 -6.96 20.57
CA GLN A 245 -21.08 -6.49 21.93
C GLN A 245 -22.56 -6.12 22.09
N ASN A 246 -23.10 -5.36 21.14
CA ASN A 246 -24.50 -4.93 21.15
C ASN A 246 -25.45 -6.12 21.10
N ARG A 247 -25.13 -7.16 20.33
CA ARG A 247 -25.96 -8.37 20.25
C ARG A 247 -26.00 -9.13 21.58
N VAL A 248 -24.85 -9.27 22.26
CA VAL A 248 -24.81 -9.88 23.59
C VAL A 248 -25.59 -9.04 24.60
N GLY A 249 -25.41 -7.71 24.56
CA GLY A 249 -26.17 -6.77 25.38
C GLY A 249 -27.68 -6.89 25.18
N ALA A 250 -28.12 -6.94 23.92
CA ALA A 250 -29.53 -7.08 23.55
C ALA A 250 -30.13 -8.39 24.10
N LEU A 251 -29.44 -9.52 23.94
CA LEU A 251 -29.89 -10.78 24.52
C LEU A 251 -29.97 -10.69 26.05
N LYS A 252 -28.96 -10.13 26.71
CA LYS A 252 -29.00 -9.95 28.17
C LYS A 252 -30.17 -9.08 28.63
N THR A 253 -30.52 -8.04 27.88
CA THR A 253 -31.70 -7.21 28.18
C THR A 253 -33.01 -7.96 27.96
N GLU A 254 -33.13 -8.75 26.89
CA GLU A 254 -34.29 -9.62 26.66
C GLU A 254 -34.46 -10.63 27.81
N LEU A 255 -33.35 -11.26 28.23
CA LEU A 255 -33.34 -12.21 29.35
C LEU A 255 -33.74 -11.56 30.68
N ALA A 256 -33.27 -10.33 30.95
CA ALA A 256 -33.65 -9.59 32.16
C ALA A 256 -35.15 -9.23 32.16
N ALA A 257 -35.70 -8.83 31.03
CA ALA A 257 -37.13 -8.53 30.91
C ALA A 257 -38.00 -9.77 31.15
N LEU A 258 -37.55 -10.95 30.68
CA LEU A 258 -38.23 -12.23 30.92
C LEU A 258 -38.21 -12.67 32.39
N LEU A 259 -37.27 -12.18 33.20
CA LEU A 259 -37.21 -12.44 34.64
C LEU A 259 -38.20 -11.59 35.44
N GLU A 260 -38.61 -10.44 34.92
CA GLU A 260 -39.54 -9.52 35.58
C GLU A 260 -41.01 -9.89 35.36
N THR A 261 -41.30 -10.78 34.39
CA THR A 261 -42.67 -11.25 34.13
C THR A 261 -43.12 -12.26 35.19
N ALA A 262 -44.42 -12.24 35.52
CA ALA A 262 -45.00 -13.06 36.60
C ALA A 262 -44.86 -14.58 36.38
N GLN A 263 -44.63 -15.02 35.14
CA GLN A 263 -44.17 -16.36 34.77
C GLN A 263 -43.18 -16.24 33.60
N PRO A 264 -41.91 -16.61 33.78
CA PRO A 264 -40.97 -16.68 32.66
C PRO A 264 -41.45 -17.74 31.65
N HIS A 265 -41.70 -17.33 30.41
CA HIS A 265 -42.17 -18.24 29.37
C HIS A 265 -40.99 -18.88 28.64
N ARG A 266 -40.76 -20.19 28.88
CA ARG A 266 -39.75 -21.01 28.19
C ARG A 266 -39.72 -20.79 26.67
N ALA A 267 -40.90 -20.68 26.04
CA ALA A 267 -41.00 -20.48 24.60
C ALA A 267 -40.35 -19.16 24.13
N GLU A 268 -40.50 -18.08 24.90
CA GLU A 268 -39.90 -16.78 24.61
C GLU A 268 -38.38 -16.81 24.83
N LEU A 269 -37.94 -17.48 25.89
CA LEU A 269 -36.52 -17.71 26.16
C LEU A 269 -35.85 -18.48 25.01
N THR A 270 -36.45 -19.58 24.58
CA THR A 270 -35.95 -20.38 23.45
C THR A 270 -35.92 -19.55 22.17
N ALA A 271 -36.99 -18.81 21.85
CA ALA A 271 -37.05 -17.97 20.67
C ALA A 271 -35.99 -16.84 20.67
N SER A 272 -35.74 -16.23 21.82
CA SER A 272 -34.68 -15.23 22.01
C SER A 272 -33.29 -15.83 21.75
N MET A 273 -33.04 -17.04 22.29
CA MET A 273 -31.77 -17.74 22.13
C MET A 273 -31.53 -18.17 20.67
N GLU A 274 -32.57 -18.70 20.00
CA GLU A 274 -32.50 -19.09 18.59
C GLU A 274 -32.21 -17.88 17.68
N ARG A 275 -32.91 -16.77 17.92
CA ARG A 275 -32.68 -15.51 17.18
C ARG A 275 -31.25 -15.00 17.36
N PHE A 276 -30.75 -15.02 18.60
CA PHE A 276 -29.37 -14.67 18.89
C PHE A 276 -28.39 -15.55 18.11
N CYS A 277 -28.60 -16.87 18.09
CA CYS A 277 -27.73 -17.83 17.40
C CYS A 277 -27.74 -17.66 15.89
N GLN A 278 -28.91 -17.44 15.28
CA GLN A 278 -29.03 -17.16 13.85
C GLN A 278 -28.29 -15.86 13.47
N ASN A 279 -28.48 -14.80 14.25
CA ASN A 279 -27.80 -13.51 14.03
C ASN A 279 -26.28 -13.62 14.22
N ALA A 280 -25.83 -14.35 15.23
CA ALA A 280 -24.40 -14.57 15.47
C ALA A 280 -23.74 -15.34 14.32
N ALA A 281 -24.41 -16.36 13.78
CA ALA A 281 -23.91 -17.14 12.66
C ALA A 281 -23.81 -16.30 11.37
N LEU A 282 -24.77 -15.41 11.14
CA LEU A 282 -24.79 -14.53 9.97
C LEU A 282 -23.70 -13.45 10.02
N GLN A 283 -23.36 -12.96 11.21
CA GLN A 283 -22.40 -11.86 11.38
C GLN A 283 -21.04 -12.13 10.70
N SER A 284 -20.52 -13.36 10.84
CA SER A 284 -19.23 -13.75 10.25
C SER A 284 -19.24 -13.66 8.72
N GLN A 285 -20.36 -14.04 8.09
CA GLN A 285 -20.53 -13.97 6.63
C GLN A 285 -20.68 -12.51 6.16
N VAL A 286 -21.47 -11.71 6.88
CA VAL A 286 -21.69 -10.30 6.56
C VAL A 286 -20.39 -9.50 6.70
N PHE A 287 -19.61 -9.77 7.73
CA PHE A 287 -18.29 -9.15 7.89
C PHE A 287 -17.34 -9.53 6.75
N HIS A 288 -17.26 -10.81 6.40
CA HIS A 288 -16.42 -11.24 5.27
C HIS A 288 -16.81 -10.53 3.97
N ALA A 289 -18.11 -10.44 3.66
CA ALA A 289 -18.59 -9.72 2.48
C ALA A 289 -18.28 -8.21 2.52
N ARG A 290 -18.28 -7.58 3.71
CA ARG A 290 -17.89 -6.17 3.88
C ARG A 290 -16.41 -5.95 3.59
N ILE A 291 -15.54 -6.83 4.08
CA ILE A 291 -14.10 -6.80 3.81
C ILE A 291 -13.82 -6.99 2.32
N GLU A 292 -14.47 -7.95 1.68
CA GLU A 292 -14.33 -8.18 0.23
C GLU A 292 -14.76 -6.95 -0.59
N ARG A 293 -15.88 -6.32 -0.22
CA ARG A 293 -16.34 -5.08 -0.85
C ARG A 293 -15.37 -3.92 -0.63
N LEU A 294 -14.76 -3.83 0.55
CA LEU A 294 -13.74 -2.83 0.86
C LEU A 294 -12.55 -2.97 -0.08
N PHE A 295 -12.04 -4.21 -0.29
CA PHE A 295 -10.94 -4.43 -1.23
C PHE A 295 -11.32 -4.07 -2.66
N GLN A 296 -12.51 -4.48 -3.14
CA GLN A 296 -13.00 -4.13 -4.47
C GLN A 296 -13.11 -2.61 -4.66
N GLY A 297 -13.66 -1.90 -3.67
CA GLY A 297 -13.76 -0.43 -3.73
C GLY A 297 -12.40 0.26 -3.76
N LEU A 298 -11.41 -0.26 -3.03
CA LEU A 298 -10.04 0.27 -3.07
C LEU A 298 -9.37 0.03 -4.44
N GLU A 299 -9.62 -1.13 -5.06
CA GLU A 299 -9.12 -1.45 -6.41
C GLU A 299 -9.74 -0.52 -7.46
N GLU A 300 -11.06 -0.32 -7.42
CA GLU A 300 -11.80 0.58 -8.33
C GLU A 300 -11.39 2.06 -8.19
N GLU A 301 -11.22 2.56 -6.95
CA GLU A 301 -10.77 3.95 -6.69
C GLU A 301 -9.39 4.23 -7.31
N LEU A 302 -8.53 3.22 -7.37
CA LEU A 302 -7.20 3.33 -7.99
C LEU A 302 -7.24 3.33 -9.52
N GLU A 303 -8.10 2.52 -10.13
CA GLU A 303 -8.28 2.49 -11.58
C GLU A 303 -8.80 3.85 -12.11
N VAL A 304 -9.71 4.49 -11.37
CA VAL A 304 -10.27 5.81 -11.72
C VAL A 304 -9.24 6.94 -11.58
N GLN A 305 -8.33 6.87 -10.59
CA GLN A 305 -7.22 7.81 -10.48
C GLN A 305 -6.19 7.64 -11.61
N GLY A 306 -5.93 6.41 -12.07
CA GLY A 306 -5.08 6.13 -13.23
C GLY A 306 -5.67 6.60 -14.57
N ALA A 307 -7.00 6.65 -14.69
CA ALA A 307 -7.68 7.18 -15.88
C ALA A 307 -7.85 8.70 -15.86
N SER A 308 -7.93 9.32 -14.68
CA SER A 308 -8.07 10.78 -14.54
C SER A 308 -6.80 11.57 -14.88
N SER A 309 -5.65 10.92 -15.06
CA SER A 309 -4.44 11.57 -15.60
C SER A 309 -4.51 11.82 -17.12
N PHE A 310 -5.55 11.32 -17.81
CA PHE A 310 -5.69 11.41 -19.27
C PHE A 310 -6.86 12.30 -19.74
N SER A 311 -7.39 13.21 -18.92
CA SER A 311 -8.37 14.19 -19.40
C SER A 311 -8.21 15.56 -18.72
N PRO A 312 -8.09 16.66 -19.49
CA PRO A 312 -7.96 18.00 -18.93
C PRO A 312 -9.35 18.48 -18.50
N SER A 313 -9.73 18.17 -17.26
CA SER A 313 -10.95 18.72 -16.66
C SER A 313 -10.57 19.74 -15.60
N SER A 314 -10.75 21.00 -15.98
CA SER A 314 -10.55 22.20 -15.19
C SER A 314 -11.22 22.12 -13.80
N SER A 315 -10.43 22.08 -12.73
CA SER A 315 -10.72 22.83 -11.50
C SER A 315 -9.50 22.90 -10.58
N SER A 316 -9.43 24.04 -9.91
CA SER A 316 -8.30 24.66 -9.22
C SER A 316 -7.67 23.86 -8.08
N SER A 317 -6.36 23.64 -8.15
CA SER A 317 -5.36 24.15 -7.18
C SER A 317 -3.97 23.63 -7.58
N ILE A 318 -2.92 24.35 -7.17
CA ILE A 318 -1.49 24.17 -7.53
C ILE A 318 -1.06 25.03 -8.74
N GLN A 319 -1.08 26.34 -8.50
CA GLN A 319 -0.28 27.34 -9.21
C GLN A 319 1.18 27.24 -8.76
N THR A 320 1.96 26.35 -9.36
CA THR A 320 3.44 26.43 -9.23
C THR A 320 4.20 25.80 -10.39
N GLY A 321 3.58 24.94 -11.21
CA GLY A 321 4.23 24.31 -12.36
C GLY A 321 4.12 25.07 -13.69
N GLY A 322 3.02 25.80 -13.92
CA GLY A 322 2.78 26.51 -15.19
C GLY A 322 3.69 27.72 -15.39
N THR A 323 3.96 28.48 -14.31
CA THR A 323 4.73 29.73 -14.35
C THR A 323 6.18 29.52 -14.79
N LEU A 324 6.81 28.39 -14.45
CA LEU A 324 8.17 28.09 -14.88
C LEU A 324 8.25 27.72 -16.36
N GLN A 325 7.27 26.97 -16.88
CA GLN A 325 7.22 26.57 -18.29
C GLN A 325 6.92 27.76 -19.20
N GLU A 326 6.00 28.63 -18.81
CA GLU A 326 5.68 29.85 -19.55
C GLU A 326 6.82 30.86 -19.46
N ASP A 327 7.41 31.09 -18.28
CA ASP A 327 8.54 32.02 -18.15
C ASP A 327 9.78 31.57 -18.92
N PHE A 328 10.09 30.26 -18.95
CA PHE A 328 11.22 29.76 -19.73
C PHE A 328 10.96 29.83 -21.23
N SER A 329 9.76 29.45 -21.68
CA SER A 329 9.42 29.49 -23.10
C SER A 329 9.37 30.93 -23.62
N ILE A 330 8.86 31.86 -22.81
CA ILE A 330 8.79 33.29 -23.16
C ILE A 330 10.21 33.91 -23.15
N LYS A 331 11.02 33.66 -22.12
CA LYS A 331 12.39 34.18 -22.04
C LYS A 331 13.31 33.60 -23.12
N LEU A 332 13.17 32.32 -23.44
CA LEU A 332 13.92 31.68 -24.51
C LEU A 332 13.51 32.23 -25.88
N SER A 333 12.21 32.46 -26.10
CA SER A 333 11.72 33.07 -27.35
C SER A 333 12.19 34.51 -27.49
N ALA A 334 12.19 35.28 -26.40
CA ALA A 334 12.71 36.64 -26.36
C ALA A 334 14.23 36.69 -26.63
N LEU A 335 15.01 35.78 -26.03
CA LEU A 335 16.45 35.68 -26.26
C LEU A 335 16.78 35.28 -27.70
N ILE A 336 16.00 34.36 -28.29
CA ILE A 336 16.16 33.97 -29.70
C ILE A 336 15.83 35.16 -30.61
N GLN A 337 14.78 35.92 -30.32
CA GLN A 337 14.46 37.15 -31.04
C GLN A 337 15.57 38.19 -30.88
N ASP A 338 16.14 38.36 -29.70
CA ASP A 338 17.21 39.34 -29.46
C ASP A 338 18.49 39.00 -30.24
N ILE A 339 18.87 37.71 -30.29
CA ILE A 339 20.00 37.23 -31.11
C ILE A 339 19.74 37.45 -32.61
N LEU A 340 18.49 37.29 -33.04
CA LEU A 340 18.04 37.49 -34.41
C LEU A 340 18.10 38.96 -34.88
N HIS A 341 18.00 39.92 -33.97
CA HIS A 341 18.01 41.36 -34.27
C HIS A 341 19.35 42.03 -33.97
N SER A 342 20.32 41.30 -33.41
CA SER A 342 21.66 41.79 -33.00
C SER A 342 22.77 41.43 -34.00
N VAL A 343 22.40 40.90 -35.18
CA VAL A 343 23.25 40.67 -36.36
C VAL A 343 22.64 41.44 -37.52
#